data_AF-A0A6A6BD17-F1
#
_entry.id   AF-A0A6A6BD17-F1
#
_cell.length_a   1.000
_cell.length_b   1.000
_cell.length_c   1.000
_cell.angle_alpha   90.00
_cell.angle_beta   90.00
_cell.angle_gamma   90.00
#
_symmetry.space_group_name_H-M   'P 1'
#
loop_
_entity.id
_entity.type
_entity.pdbx_description
1 polymer ?
#
loop_
_entity_poly.entity_id
_entity_poly.type
_entity_poly.pdbx_seq_one_letter_code
_entity_poly.pdbx_strand_id
1 'polypeptide(L)'
;LAHARITSLSAPGTLTPGAAFTATLHPTGYIQTVQDISVAFGLAPWPGYPNSLGRTTVESVYLGPSKSNVLEDINVTMTAPQQLGAGEKMLFSAAVFSLYGALGMPVVEVFNVSVVV
;
A
#
# COMPACT_ATOMS: atom_id res chain seq x y z
N LEU A 1 10.27 -22.38 5.49
CA LEU A 1 9.28 -21.42 4.97
C LEU A 1 9.64 -20.07 5.60
N ALA A 2 9.84 -19.02 4.80
CA ALA A 2 9.86 -17.68 5.37
C ALA A 2 8.46 -17.40 5.93
N HIS A 3 8.37 -16.76 7.08
CA HIS A 3 7.09 -16.31 7.64
C HIS A 3 7.17 -14.80 7.69
N ALA A 4 6.37 -14.10 6.89
CA ALA A 4 6.46 -12.66 6.73
C ALA A 4 5.09 -12.02 6.56
N ARG A 5 4.98 -10.74 6.94
CA ARG A 5 3.79 -9.91 6.73
C ARG A 5 4.20 -8.52 6.28
N ILE A 6 3.36 -7.85 5.50
CA ILE A 6 3.56 -6.44 5.15
C ILE A 6 3.43 -5.58 6.41
N THR A 7 4.38 -4.69 6.64
CA THR A 7 4.41 -3.85 7.85
C THR A 7 4.60 -2.36 7.58
N SER A 8 5.00 -1.99 6.37
CA SER A 8 5.10 -0.58 6.01
C SER A 8 4.98 -0.37 4.49
N LEU A 9 4.81 0.90 4.13
CA LEU A 9 4.68 1.42 2.78
C LEU A 9 5.73 2.51 2.57
N SER A 10 6.33 2.56 1.39
CA SER A 10 7.08 3.72 0.92
C SER A 10 6.67 4.10 -0.51
N ALA A 11 6.94 5.37 -0.86
CA ALA A 11 6.68 5.96 -2.16
C ALA A 11 7.67 7.12 -2.38
N PRO A 12 7.85 7.62 -3.62
CA PRO A 12 8.61 8.84 -3.87
C PRO A 12 8.03 10.01 -3.08
N GLY A 13 8.89 10.88 -2.53
CA GLY A 13 8.46 12.04 -1.77
C GLY A 13 7.68 13.07 -2.60
N THR A 14 7.82 13.02 -3.93
CA THR A 14 7.11 13.88 -4.87
C THR A 14 6.44 13.06 -5.97
N LEU A 15 5.17 13.32 -6.27
CA LEU A 15 4.38 12.64 -7.29
C LEU A 15 3.96 13.61 -8.39
N THR A 16 4.58 13.51 -9.57
CA THR A 16 4.16 14.34 -10.71
C THR A 16 2.81 13.87 -11.27
N PRO A 17 1.79 14.73 -11.38
CA PRO A 17 0.48 14.36 -11.95
C PRO A 17 0.61 13.72 -13.33
N GLY A 18 -0.05 12.59 -13.53
CA GLY A 18 -0.02 11.83 -14.79
C GLY A 18 1.27 11.02 -15.03
N ALA A 19 2.28 11.13 -14.18
CA ALA A 19 3.50 10.34 -14.29
C ALA A 19 3.39 9.00 -13.55
N ALA A 20 4.15 8.01 -14.00
CA ALA A 20 4.29 6.75 -13.29
C ALA A 20 5.17 6.90 -12.06
N PHE A 21 4.82 6.22 -10.98
CA PHE A 21 5.62 6.09 -9.76
C PHE A 21 5.53 4.66 -9.22
N THR A 22 6.49 4.28 -8.38
CA THR A 22 6.52 2.95 -7.74
C THR A 22 6.29 3.09 -6.25
N ALA A 23 5.26 2.42 -5.74
CA ALA A 23 5.07 2.21 -4.31
C ALA A 23 5.70 0.88 -3.91
N THR A 24 6.34 0.83 -2.75
CA THR A 24 6.96 -0.38 -2.22
C THR A 24 6.31 -0.76 -0.90
N LEU A 25 5.81 -1.99 -0.82
CA LEU A 25 5.36 -2.62 0.42
C LEU A 25 6.53 -3.40 1.01
N HIS A 26 6.79 -3.20 2.30
CA HIS A 26 7.92 -3.80 2.99
C HIS A 26 7.45 -4.90 3.97
N PRO A 27 7.71 -6.17 3.64
CA PRO A 27 7.45 -7.26 4.57
C PRO A 27 8.52 -7.35 5.65
N THR A 28 8.13 -7.86 6.82
CA THR A 28 9.07 -8.25 7.88
C THR A 28 8.71 -9.63 8.42
N GLY A 29 9.70 -10.27 9.07
CA GLY A 29 9.52 -11.60 9.66
C GLY A 29 8.36 -11.63 10.67
N TYR A 30 7.57 -12.70 10.63
CA TYR A 30 6.39 -12.89 11.47
C TYR A 30 6.30 -14.34 11.96
N ILE A 31 5.65 -14.58 13.11
CA ILE A 31 5.59 -15.93 13.70
C ILE A 31 4.54 -16.85 13.05
N GLN A 32 3.67 -16.30 12.20
CA GLN A 32 2.62 -17.06 11.49
C GLN A 32 2.73 -16.84 9.97
N THR A 33 2.18 -17.76 9.19
CA THR A 33 1.97 -17.57 7.75
C THR A 33 0.93 -16.49 7.50
N VAL A 34 1.20 -15.58 6.56
CA VAL A 34 0.25 -14.57 6.08
C VAL A 34 0.05 -14.72 4.58
N GLN A 35 -1.20 -14.72 4.15
CA GLN A 35 -1.57 -14.65 2.73
C GLN A 35 -2.04 -13.24 2.43
N ASP A 36 -1.21 -12.44 1.79
CA ASP A 36 -1.56 -11.11 1.33
C ASP A 36 -2.36 -11.24 0.03
N ILE A 37 -3.65 -10.97 0.09
CA ILE A 37 -4.60 -11.23 -1.00
C ILE A 37 -4.58 -10.07 -1.99
N SER A 38 -4.81 -8.86 -1.50
CA SER A 38 -4.92 -7.66 -2.34
C SER A 38 -4.48 -6.42 -1.60
N VAL A 39 -4.16 -5.38 -2.36
CA VAL A 39 -3.92 -4.03 -1.84
C VAL A 39 -4.65 -3.01 -2.71
N ALA A 40 -5.23 -2.01 -2.06
CA ALA A 40 -5.80 -0.83 -2.71
C ALA A 40 -5.03 0.41 -2.26
N PHE A 41 -4.74 1.29 -3.20
CA PHE A 41 -4.01 2.54 -2.99
C PHE A 41 -4.92 3.74 -3.17
N GLY A 42 -4.73 4.75 -2.34
CA GLY A 42 -5.47 6.00 -2.44
C GLY A 42 -4.71 7.21 -1.96
N LEU A 43 -5.23 8.38 -2.33
CA LEU A 43 -4.73 9.69 -1.96
C LEU A 43 -5.82 10.50 -1.26
N ALA A 44 -5.42 11.18 -0.18
CA ALA A 44 -6.23 12.15 0.53
C ALA A 44 -5.44 13.45 0.76
N PRO A 45 -6.08 14.63 0.76
CA PRO A 45 -5.45 15.85 1.24
C PRO A 45 -4.97 15.67 2.69
N TRP A 46 -3.76 16.15 3.01
CA TRP A 46 -3.23 16.09 4.39
C TRP A 46 -4.11 16.91 5.36
N PRO A 47 -4.40 16.43 6.59
CA PRO A 47 -3.90 15.20 7.23
C PRO A 47 -4.73 13.93 6.94
N GLY A 48 -5.75 14.00 6.10
CA GLY A 48 -6.63 12.87 5.79
C GLY A 48 -7.55 12.48 6.94
N TYR A 49 -8.37 11.44 6.71
CA TYR A 49 -9.16 10.79 7.76
C TYR A 49 -8.47 9.48 8.18
N PRO A 50 -8.38 9.15 9.48
CA PRO A 50 -7.72 7.94 9.94
C PRO A 50 -8.29 6.66 9.28
N ASN A 51 -7.40 5.72 8.95
CA ASN A 51 -7.75 4.42 8.35
C ASN A 51 -8.60 4.53 7.06
N SER A 52 -8.40 5.60 6.28
CA SER A 52 -9.07 5.83 5.00
C SER A 52 -8.05 5.95 3.86
N LEU A 53 -8.45 5.48 2.67
CA LEU A 53 -7.72 5.71 1.43
C LEU A 53 -8.00 7.09 0.82
N GLY A 54 -8.90 7.88 1.40
CA GLY A 54 -9.36 9.13 0.82
C GLY A 54 -10.41 8.92 -0.26
N ARG A 55 -10.64 9.96 -1.07
CA ARG A 55 -11.62 9.96 -2.16
C ARG A 55 -11.01 9.56 -3.50
N THR A 56 -9.70 9.69 -3.64
CA THR A 56 -9.00 9.42 -4.89
C THR A 56 -8.36 8.04 -4.82
N THR A 57 -9.05 7.04 -5.36
CA THR A 57 -8.45 5.72 -5.58
C THR A 57 -7.41 5.82 -6.69
N VAL A 58 -6.20 5.34 -6.44
CA VAL A 58 -5.10 5.38 -7.41
C VAL A 58 -5.05 4.08 -8.20
N GLU A 59 -5.01 2.94 -7.50
CA GLU A 59 -4.89 1.61 -8.11
C GLU A 59 -5.32 0.53 -7.11
N SER A 60 -5.63 -0.67 -7.62
CA SER A 60 -5.74 -1.87 -6.79
C SER A 60 -5.07 -3.05 -7.48
N VAL A 61 -4.36 -3.89 -6.72
CA VAL A 61 -3.66 -5.05 -7.27
C VAL A 61 -3.92 -6.31 -6.46
N TYR A 62 -4.02 -7.42 -7.18
CA TYR A 62 -3.94 -8.75 -6.60
C TYR A 62 -2.48 -9.05 -6.27
N LEU A 63 -2.21 -9.39 -4.99
CA LEU A 63 -0.88 -9.78 -4.54
C LEU A 63 -0.69 -11.28 -4.75
N GLY A 64 -1.61 -12.07 -4.19
CA GLY A 64 -1.68 -13.52 -4.38
C GLY A 64 -0.51 -14.30 -3.77
N PRO A 65 -0.49 -15.63 -3.98
CA PRO A 65 0.45 -16.52 -3.31
C PRO A 65 1.93 -16.22 -3.59
N SER A 66 2.26 -15.68 -4.75
CA SER A 66 3.65 -15.38 -5.15
C SER A 66 4.23 -14.14 -4.47
N LYS A 67 3.38 -13.26 -3.94
CA LYS A 67 3.76 -12.04 -3.21
C LYS A 67 3.34 -12.09 -1.74
N SER A 68 2.96 -13.27 -1.25
CA SER A 68 2.56 -13.52 0.13
C SER A 68 3.68 -14.19 0.89
N ASN A 69 3.83 -13.86 2.17
CA ASN A 69 4.73 -14.60 3.06
C ASN A 69 6.21 -14.60 2.60
N VAL A 70 6.60 -13.53 1.88
CA VAL A 70 7.93 -13.28 1.32
C VAL A 70 8.61 -12.16 2.13
N LEU A 71 9.94 -12.17 2.20
CA LEU A 71 10.70 -11.09 2.87
C LEU A 71 11.15 -10.01 1.89
N GLU A 72 10.99 -10.28 0.60
CA GLU A 72 11.34 -9.40 -0.49
C GLU A 72 10.31 -8.26 -0.63
N ASP A 73 10.83 -7.08 -0.93
CA ASP A 73 10.01 -5.90 -1.20
C ASP A 73 9.07 -6.14 -2.40
N ILE A 74 7.83 -5.69 -2.23
CA ILE A 74 6.79 -5.81 -3.26
C ILE A 74 6.60 -4.45 -3.90
N ASN A 75 7.07 -4.33 -5.14
CA ASN A 75 6.93 -3.10 -5.93
C ASN A 75 5.63 -3.11 -6.74
N VAL A 76 4.92 -1.99 -6.69
CA VAL A 76 3.71 -1.72 -7.49
C VAL A 76 3.89 -0.41 -8.23
N THR A 77 3.97 -0.49 -9.56
CA THR A 77 4.02 0.69 -10.43
C THR A 77 2.60 1.12 -10.77
N MET A 78 2.31 2.41 -10.56
CA MET A 78 1.00 3.02 -10.85
C MET A 78 1.18 4.45 -11.35
N THR A 79 0.11 5.05 -11.87
CA THR A 79 0.14 6.42 -12.41
C THR A 79 -0.50 7.38 -11.42
N ALA A 80 0.16 8.49 -11.11
CA ALA A 80 -0.42 9.54 -10.29
C ALA A 80 -1.63 10.17 -11.00
N PRO A 81 -2.80 10.32 -10.34
CA PRO A 81 -3.95 10.97 -10.94
C PRO A 81 -3.62 12.36 -11.50
N GLN A 82 -4.16 12.69 -12.68
CA GLN A 82 -3.87 13.98 -13.34
C GLN A 82 -4.51 15.18 -12.62
N GLN A 83 -5.55 14.95 -11.83
CA GLN A 83 -6.35 15.98 -11.17
C GLN A 83 -5.76 16.47 -9.84
N LEU A 84 -4.58 15.99 -9.45
CA LEU A 84 -3.94 16.40 -8.21
C LEU A 84 -3.38 17.82 -8.34
N GLY A 85 -3.57 18.66 -7.31
CA GLY A 85 -3.04 20.01 -7.27
C GLY A 85 -1.52 20.02 -7.04
N ALA A 86 -0.76 20.67 -7.92
CA ALA A 86 0.68 20.79 -7.77
C ALA A 86 1.05 21.59 -6.50
N GLY A 87 2.06 21.12 -5.77
CA GLY A 87 2.55 21.64 -4.51
C GLY A 87 1.76 21.18 -3.28
N GLU A 88 0.66 20.43 -3.44
CA GLU A 88 -0.19 20.02 -2.32
C GLU A 88 0.45 18.86 -1.54
N LYS A 89 0.44 18.98 -0.21
CA LYS A 89 0.79 17.87 0.66
C LYS A 89 -0.37 16.90 0.76
N MET A 90 -0.13 15.64 0.40
CA MET A 90 -1.12 14.58 0.42
C MET A 90 -0.68 13.42 1.30
N LEU A 91 -1.66 12.62 1.73
CA LEU A 91 -1.47 11.34 2.36
C LEU A 91 -1.70 10.24 1.32
N PHE A 92 -0.64 9.48 1.01
CA PHE A 92 -0.71 8.29 0.18
C PHE A 92 -0.86 7.06 1.08
N SER A 93 -1.94 6.31 0.88
CA SER A 93 -2.31 5.20 1.74
C SER A 93 -2.42 3.90 0.94
N ALA A 94 -2.12 2.79 1.60
CA ALA A 94 -2.34 1.44 1.11
C ALA A 94 -3.18 0.66 2.12
N ALA A 95 -4.27 0.04 1.68
CA ALA A 95 -5.07 -0.90 2.47
C ALA A 95 -4.80 -2.31 1.98
N VAL A 96 -4.17 -3.13 2.80
CA VAL A 96 -3.77 -4.51 2.48
C VAL A 96 -4.77 -5.45 3.13
N PHE A 97 -5.41 -6.30 2.32
CA PHE A 97 -6.26 -7.39 2.79
C PHE A 97 -5.47 -8.69 2.83
N SER A 98 -5.43 -9.32 4.00
CA SER A 98 -4.64 -10.53 4.23
C SER A 98 -5.40 -11.57 5.06
N LEU A 99 -4.99 -12.83 4.95
CA LEU A 99 -5.46 -13.94 5.77
C LEU A 99 -4.32 -14.46 6.66
N TYR A 100 -4.57 -14.50 7.97
CA TYR A 100 -3.56 -14.80 8.97
C TYR A 100 -3.70 -16.21 9.55
N GLY A 101 -2.57 -16.90 9.65
CA GLY A 101 -2.43 -18.18 10.35
C GLY A 101 -3.18 -19.34 9.69
N ALA A 102 -3.25 -20.46 10.40
CA ALA A 102 -3.86 -21.71 9.89
C ALA A 102 -5.37 -21.62 9.68
N LEU A 103 -6.03 -20.65 10.33
CA LEU A 103 -7.47 -20.45 10.25
C LEU A 103 -7.87 -19.41 9.20
N GLY A 104 -6.92 -18.79 8.50
CA GLY A 104 -7.18 -17.79 7.47
C GLY A 104 -7.96 -16.58 8.00
N MET A 105 -7.57 -16.05 9.16
CA MET A 105 -8.28 -14.94 9.79
C MET A 105 -8.16 -13.67 8.94
N PRO A 106 -9.28 -13.06 8.49
CA PRO A 106 -9.24 -11.90 7.62
C PRO A 106 -8.82 -10.64 8.40
N VAL A 107 -7.88 -9.89 7.84
CA VAL A 107 -7.39 -8.62 8.40
C VAL A 107 -7.25 -7.60 7.26
N VAL A 108 -7.62 -6.35 7.54
CA VAL A 108 -7.28 -5.20 6.69
C VAL A 108 -6.37 -4.28 7.49
N GLU A 109 -5.14 -4.10 7.01
CA GLU A 109 -4.17 -3.15 7.58
C GLU A 109 -3.99 -1.96 6.64
N VAL A 110 -3.97 -0.75 7.22
CA VAL A 110 -3.79 0.49 6.46
C VAL A 110 -2.45 1.12 6.82
N PHE A 111 -1.63 1.33 5.80
CA PHE A 111 -0.35 2.03 5.89
C PHE A 111 -0.45 3.37 5.17
N ASN A 112 0.27 4.38 5.63
CA ASN A 112 0.30 5.67 4.93
C ASN A 112 1.65 6.37 5.05
N VAL A 113 1.92 7.22 4.07
CA VAL A 113 3.08 8.11 3.99
C VAL A 113 2.64 9.47 3.45
N SER A 114 3.37 10.52 3.82
CA SER A 114 3.13 11.84 3.22
C SER A 114 3.91 12.01 1.92
N VAL A 115 3.27 12.57 0.91
CA VAL A 115 3.87 12.94 -0.37
C VAL A 115 3.52 14.39 -0.70
N VAL A 116 4.32 14.99 -1.59
CA VAL A 116 3.99 16.27 -2.24
C VAL A 116 3.63 15.96 -3.69
N VAL A 117 2.60 16.58 -4.23
CA VAL A 117 2.26 16.49 -5.65
C VAL A 117 3.00 17.57 -6.43
#